data_AF-A0A5B8UC08-F1
#
_entry.id   AF-A0A5B8UC08-F1
#
_cell.length_a   1.000
_cell.length_b   1.000
_cell.length_c   1.000
_cell.angle_alpha   90.00
_cell.angle_beta   90.00
_cell.angle_gamma   90.00
#
_symmetry.space_group_name_H-M   'P 1'
#
loop_
_entity.id
_entity.type
_entity.pdbx_description
1 polymer ?
#
loop_
_entity_poly.entity_id
_entity_poly.type
_entity_poly.pdbx_seq_one_letter_code
_entity_poly.pdbx_strand_id
1 'polypeptide(L)' 'MAPTRPIPSPGMPVRIVHLGAVEPAVIDSVGPDSRSVVVAGRTYTLREVNGRFVREGDPWYGVRLSLLEG' A
#
# COMPACT_ATOMS: atom_id res chain seq x y z
N MET A 1 -22.41 -6.07 -0.69
CA MET A 1 -21.35 -5.70 -1.65
C MET A 1 -20.03 -5.81 -0.93
N ALA A 2 -19.11 -6.67 -1.39
CA ALA A 2 -17.73 -6.57 -0.92
C ALA A 2 -17.22 -5.18 -1.34
N PRO A 3 -16.57 -4.41 -0.45
CA PRO A 3 -16.01 -3.12 -0.84
C PRO A 3 -15.06 -3.36 -2.01
N THR A 4 -15.38 -2.78 -3.16
CA THR A 4 -14.53 -2.84 -4.35
C THR A 4 -13.28 -2.07 -3.98
N ARG A 5 -12.22 -2.80 -3.66
CA ARG A 5 -10.94 -2.17 -3.32
C ARG A 5 -10.52 -1.23 -4.44
N PRO A 6 -10.09 0.01 -4.14
CA PRO A 6 -9.51 0.87 -5.14
C PRO A 6 -8.30 0.19 -5.77
N ILE A 7 -8.27 0.15 -7.11
CA ILE A 7 -7.15 -0.40 -7.87
C ILE A 7 -5.99 0.59 -7.75
N PRO A 8 -4.81 0.19 -7.24
CA PRO A 8 -3.68 1.10 -7.11
C PRO A 8 -3.20 1.57 -8.49
N SER A 9 -2.89 2.85 -8.61
CA SER A 9 -2.37 3.47 -9.82
C SER A 9 -1.25 4.47 -9.48
N PRO A 10 -0.26 4.67 -10.38
CA PRO A 10 0.74 5.72 -10.21
C PRO A 10 0.08 7.10 -10.03
N GLY A 11 0.62 7.92 -9.14
CA GLY A 11 0.04 9.23 -8.80
C GLY A 11 -1.08 9.18 -7.76
N MET A 12 -1.54 8.00 -7.36
CA MET A 12 -2.59 7.86 -6.33
C MET A 12 -2.05 8.28 -4.95
N PRO A 13 -2.74 9.20 -4.23
CA PRO A 13 -2.36 9.56 -2.88
C PRO A 13 -2.69 8.42 -1.90
N VAL A 14 -1.74 8.14 -1.01
CA VAL A 14 -1.80 7.04 -0.04
C VAL A 14 -1.28 7.49 1.32
N ARG A 15 -1.49 6.66 2.33
CA ARG A 15 -0.90 6.85 3.66
C ARG A 15 0.03 5.70 3.99
N ILE A 16 1.27 6.01 4.35
CA ILE A 16 2.18 5.07 4.98
C ILE A 16 1.86 5.06 6.47
N VAL A 17 1.48 3.90 6.98
CA VAL A 17 1.12 3.69 8.38
C VAL A 17 2.28 2.97 9.06
N HIS A 18 2.92 3.69 9.97
CA HIS A 18 3.95 3.19 10.87
C HIS A 18 3.33 2.78 12.21
N LEU A 19 4.15 2.18 13.08
CA LEU A 19 3.79 1.97 14.49
C LEU A 19 3.75 3.32 15.21
N GLY A 20 2.56 3.95 15.25
CA GLY A 20 2.32 5.20 15.97
C GLY A 20 2.38 6.48 15.13
N ALA A 21 2.63 6.39 13.82
CA ALA A 21 2.66 7.56 12.93
C ALA A 21 2.03 7.26 11.58
N VAL A 22 1.53 8.31 10.91
CA VAL A 22 0.97 8.24 9.57
C VAL A 22 1.60 9.33 8.71
N GLU A 23 2.14 8.94 7.56
CA GLU A 23 2.78 9.84 6.61
C GLU A 23 2.02 9.85 5.28
N PRO A 24 1.66 11.02 4.72
CA PRO A 24 1.10 11.09 3.38
C PRO A 24 2.16 10.80 2.33
N ALA A 25 1.80 10.03 1.30
CA ALA A 25 2.69 9.73 0.19
C ALA A 25 1.89 9.53 -1.11
N VAL A 26 2.60 9.27 -2.20
CA VAL A 26 2.02 9.01 -3.52
C VAL A 26 2.62 7.72 -4.07
N ILE A 27 1.81 6.94 -4.80
CA ILE A 27 2.30 5.77 -5.54
C ILE A 27 3.21 6.23 -6.67
N ASP A 28 4.48 5.85 -6.60
CA ASP A 28 5.48 6.11 -7.64
C ASP A 28 5.26 5.17 -8.84
N SER A 29 5.05 3.88 -8.56
CA SER A 29 4.82 2.86 -9.58
C SER A 29 4.04 1.66 -9.04
N VAL A 30 3.43 0.91 -9.95
CA VAL A 30 2.66 -0.30 -9.65
C VAL A 30 3.28 -1.45 -10.43
N GLY A 31 3.46 -2.59 -9.76
CA GLY A 31 3.97 -3.81 -10.39
C GLY A 31 2.96 -4.43 -11.39
N PRO A 32 3.41 -5.36 -12.24
CA PRO A 32 2.63 -5.88 -13.37
C PRO A 32 1.30 -6.53 -12.95
N ASP A 33 1.24 -7.14 -11.76
CA ASP A 33 0.04 -7.81 -11.25
C ASP A 33 -0.80 -6.96 -10.28
N SER A 34 -0.48 -5.67 -10.11
CA SER A 34 -1.07 -4.78 -9.08
C SER A 34 -0.94 -5.31 -7.65
N ARG A 35 -0.05 -6.29 -7.43
CA ARG A 35 0.25 -6.94 -6.14
C ARG A 35 1.45 -6.31 -5.44
N SER A 36 2.17 -5.42 -6.11
CA SER A 36 3.26 -4.64 -5.53
C SER A 36 3.13 -3.18 -5.96
N VAL A 37 3.49 -2.27 -5.07
CA VAL A 37 3.53 -0.83 -5.33
C VAL A 37 4.81 -0.25 -4.75
N VAL A 38 5.35 0.78 -5.40
CA VAL A 38 6.46 1.57 -4.87
C VAL A 38 5.90 2.90 -4.38
N VAL A 39 6.21 3.25 -3.14
CA VAL A 39 5.78 4.49 -2.49
C VAL A 39 6.96 5.07 -1.72
N ALA A 40 7.31 6.32 -2.01
CA ALA A 40 8.47 7.00 -1.43
C ALA A 40 9.76 6.16 -1.60
N GLY A 41 9.93 5.54 -2.77
CA GLY A 41 11.08 4.69 -3.09
C GLY A 41 11.14 3.35 -2.33
N ARG A 42 10.07 2.95 -1.65
CA ARG A 42 9.98 1.68 -0.91
C ARG A 42 8.95 0.75 -1.54
N THR A 43 9.27 -0.54 -1.64
CA THR A 43 8.35 -1.56 -2.16
C THR A 43 7.39 -2.03 -1.08
N TYR A 44 6.11 -2.12 -1.44
CA TYR A 44 5.05 -2.71 -0.61
C TYR A 44 4.33 -3.79 -1.39
N THR A 45 4.11 -4.93 -0.75
CA THR A 45 3.52 -6.11 -1.38
C THR A 45 2.18 -6.42 -0.73
N LEU A 46 1.21 -6.77 -1.58
CA LEU A 46 -0.13 -7.13 -1.20
C LEU A 46 -0.13 -8.50 -0.50
N ARG A 47 -0.61 -8.55 0.75
CA ARG A 47 -0.86 -9.81 1.44
C ARG A 47 -2.24 -10.33 1.09
N GLU A 48 -2.31 -11.54 0.54
CA GLU A 48 -3.57 -12.18 0.14
C GLU A 48 -4.50 -12.43 1.34
N VAL A 49 -3.94 -12.73 2.51
CA VAL A 49 -4.71 -13.08 3.73
C VAL A 49 -5.59 -11.97 4.29
N ASN A 50 -5.23 -10.69 4.10
CA ASN A 50 -5.96 -9.57 4.68
C ASN A 50 -6.05 -8.36 3.73
N GLY A 51 -5.57 -8.54 2.51
CA GLY A 51 -5.46 -7.52 1.49
C GLY A 51 -4.52 -6.35 1.85
N ARG A 52 -3.71 -6.37 2.90
CA ARG A 52 -2.91 -5.17 3.22
C ARG A 52 -1.65 -5.15 2.39
N PHE A 53 -1.31 -3.98 1.85
CA PHE A 53 0.03 -3.72 1.33
C PHE A 53 0.96 -3.51 2.51
N VAL A 54 1.95 -4.38 2.65
CA VAL A 54 2.95 -4.33 3.74
C VAL A 54 4.30 -4.09 3.09
N ARG A 55 5.16 -3.31 3.76
CA ARG A 55 6.50 -3.06 3.25
C ARG A 55 7.25 -4.37 3.07
N GLU A 56 7.98 -4.51 1.96
CA GLU A 56 8.79 -5.70 1.72
C GLU A 56 9.83 -5.88 2.84
N GLY A 57 9.90 -7.10 3.39
CA GLY A 57 10.76 -7.44 4.53
C GLY A 57 10.20 -7.10 5.92
N ASP A 58 9.13 -6.31 6.02
CA ASP A 58 8.48 -6.01 7.29
C ASP A 58 7.51 -7.15 7.71
N PRO A 59 7.35 -7.40 9.03
CA PRO A 59 6.28 -8.25 9.52
C PRO A 59 4.90 -7.65 9.21
N TRP A 60 3.86 -8.46 9.23
CA TRP A 60 2.51 -8.04 8.84
C TRP A 60 1.89 -6.93 9.71
N TYR A 61 2.42 -6.74 10.92
CA TYR A 61 2.05 -5.69 11.86
C TYR A 61 3.01 -4.48 11.82
N GLY A 62 4.02 -4.50 10.95
CA GLY A 62 4.98 -3.43 10.73
C GLY A 62 4.42 -2.32 9.84
N VAL A 63 5.26 -1.77 8.96
CA VAL A 63 4.85 -0.66 8.08
C VAL A 63 3.90 -1.14 6.98
N ARG A 64 2.76 -0.47 6.82
CA ARG A 64 1.74 -0.81 5.81
C ARG A 64 1.25 0.41 5.04
N LEU A 65 0.71 0.20 3.84
CA LEU A 65 0.00 1.23 3.10
C LEU A 65 -1.51 1.14 3.32
N SER A 66 -2.14 2.31 3.46
CA SER A 66 -3.58 2.49 3.35
C SER A 66 -3.86 3.27 2.07
N LEU A 67 -4.64 2.67 1.17
CA LEU A 67 -5.20 3.38 0.02
C LEU A 67 -6.22 4.38 0.55
N LEU A 68 -6.20 5.61 0.05
CA LEU A 68 -7.29 6.55 0.28
C LEU A 68 -8.46 6.09 -0.60
N GLU A 69 -9.63 5.90 -0.02
CA GLU A 69 -10.85 5.74 -0.81
C GLU A 69 -10.97 7.01 -1.67
N GLY A 70 -11.09 6.82 -3.00
CA GLY A 70 -11.37 7.92 -3.92
C GLY A 70 -12.78 8.47 -3.71
#